data_AF-R7T107-F1
#
_entry.id   AF-R7T107-F1
#
_cell.length_a   1.000
_cell.length_b   1.000
_cell.length_c   1.000
_cell.angle_alpha   90.00
_cell.angle_beta   90.00
_cell.angle_gamma   90.00
#
_symmetry.space_group_name_H-M   'P 1'
#
loop_
_entity.id
_entity.type
_entity.pdbx_description
1 polymer ?
#
loop_
_entity_poly.entity_id
_entity_poly.type
_entity_poly.pdbx_seq_one_letter_code
_entity_poly.pdbx_strand_id
1 'polypeptide(L)'
;VTIDDQFGDNTTGFIPVYLPNDGTWHVGSPSEDCDSCKIKPSTLDISQIHDHTWHDATHTPGLTPAQIIVNFTGTAVYVYNIVPNSLPNSTTTFVNISFTLDGSDAGSFVRHPDPKTEVIQYNQLVYSKNGLENVPHTLVMTSGGDPKCLVLFDYLLYT
;
A
#
# COMPACT_ATOMS: atom_id res chain seq x y z
N VAL A 1 -16.05 -3.57 -6.54
CA VAL A 1 -15.41 -2.48 -7.28
C VAL A 1 -13.97 -2.38 -6.85
N THR A 2 -13.05 -2.14 -7.78
CA THR A 2 -11.61 -2.00 -7.49
C THR A 2 -11.24 -0.52 -7.46
N ILE A 3 -10.38 -0.15 -6.52
CA ILE A 3 -9.68 1.13 -6.47
C ILE A 3 -8.20 0.80 -6.66
N ASP A 4 -7.68 1.10 -7.84
CA ASP A 4 -6.27 0.97 -8.16
C ASP A 4 -5.43 2.05 -7.45
N ASP A 5 -4.15 1.79 -7.21
CA ASP A 5 -3.25 2.74 -6.54
C ASP A 5 -3.11 4.06 -7.30
N GLN A 6 -3.04 4.02 -8.62
CA GLN A 6 -2.74 5.18 -9.47
C GLN A 6 -3.96 5.62 -10.29
N PHE A 7 -4.70 4.68 -10.85
CA PHE A 7 -5.86 4.92 -11.70
C PHE A 7 -7.16 5.06 -10.89
N GLY A 8 -7.16 4.63 -9.63
CA GLY A 8 -8.27 4.80 -8.71
C GLY A 8 -9.50 3.95 -9.05
N ASP A 9 -10.66 4.45 -8.66
CA ASP A 9 -11.96 3.85 -8.91
C ASP A 9 -12.50 4.27 -10.28
N ASN A 10 -12.51 3.35 -11.24
CA ASN A 10 -13.02 3.62 -12.59
C ASN A 10 -14.54 3.91 -12.66
N THR A 11 -15.29 3.67 -11.57
CA THR A 11 -16.73 3.98 -11.51
C THR A 11 -17.02 5.39 -11.01
N THR A 12 -16.21 5.89 -10.07
CA THR A 12 -16.43 7.21 -9.42
C THR A 12 -15.40 8.26 -9.84
N GLY A 13 -14.26 7.85 -10.39
CA GLY A 13 -13.09 8.69 -10.66
C GLY A 13 -12.30 9.04 -9.40
N PHE A 14 -12.60 8.44 -8.25
CA PHE A 14 -11.86 8.66 -7.01
C PHE A 14 -10.45 8.07 -7.12
N ILE A 15 -9.43 8.84 -6.77
CA ILE A 15 -8.03 8.38 -6.67
C ILE A 15 -7.62 8.44 -5.20
N PRO A 16 -6.92 7.41 -4.66
CA PRO A 16 -6.40 7.44 -3.30
C PRO A 16 -5.57 8.69 -3.01
N VAL A 17 -5.66 9.19 -1.77
CA VAL A 17 -4.85 10.33 -1.33
C VAL A 17 -3.65 9.84 -0.55
N TYR A 18 -2.46 10.24 -1.00
CA TYR A 18 -1.18 9.88 -0.41
C TYR A 18 -0.59 11.05 0.39
N LEU A 19 -0.27 10.83 1.67
CA LEU A 19 0.31 11.82 2.56
C LEU A 19 1.57 11.29 3.26
N PRO A 20 2.56 12.12 3.59
CA PRO A 20 2.67 13.53 3.21
C PRO A 20 2.94 13.72 1.71
N ASN A 21 2.49 14.85 1.15
CA ASN A 21 2.77 15.24 -0.23
C ASN A 21 4.06 16.06 -0.32
N ASP A 22 5.18 15.45 0.09
CA ASP A 22 6.50 16.07 0.19
C ASP A 22 7.61 15.29 -0.54
N GLY A 23 7.21 14.34 -1.40
CA GLY A 23 8.12 13.42 -2.08
C GLY A 23 8.39 12.12 -1.31
N THR A 24 7.73 11.90 -0.16
CA THR A 24 7.78 10.62 0.56
C THR A 24 7.26 9.45 -0.27
N TRP A 25 6.22 9.69 -1.07
CA TRP A 25 5.60 8.69 -1.93
C TRP A 25 6.24 8.66 -3.31
N HIS A 26 6.46 7.45 -3.79
CA HIS A 26 6.87 7.16 -5.14
C HIS A 26 5.77 6.37 -5.85
N VAL A 27 5.41 6.81 -7.05
CA VAL A 27 4.54 6.06 -7.96
C VAL A 27 5.41 5.34 -8.97
N GLY A 28 5.17 4.05 -9.14
CA GLY A 28 5.87 3.26 -10.12
C GLY A 28 5.01 2.76 -11.27
N SER A 29 5.67 2.49 -12.40
CA SER A 29 5.02 2.03 -13.64
C SER A 29 5.99 1.28 -14.54
N PRO A 30 5.53 0.53 -15.56
CA PRO A 30 6.41 -0.25 -16.43
C PRO A 30 7.39 0.60 -17.25
N SER A 31 7.06 1.87 -17.46
CA SER A 31 7.87 2.83 -18.23
C SER A 31 8.72 3.75 -17.36
N GLU A 32 8.71 3.60 -16.03
CA GLU A 32 9.53 4.45 -15.18
C GLU A 32 11.02 4.20 -15.44
N ASP A 33 11.79 5.28 -15.37
CA ASP A 33 13.25 5.21 -15.33
C ASP A 33 13.74 6.10 -14.19
N CYS A 34 13.83 5.49 -12.99
CA CYS A 34 14.28 6.16 -11.78
C CYS A 34 15.56 5.50 -11.25
N ASP A 35 16.71 6.12 -11.52
CA ASP A 35 18.02 5.63 -11.09
C ASP A 35 18.18 5.65 -9.55
N SER A 36 17.59 6.64 -8.88
CA SER A 36 17.65 6.77 -7.42
C SER A 36 16.66 5.88 -6.68
N CYS A 37 15.65 5.35 -7.37
CA CYS A 37 14.59 4.56 -6.75
C CYS A 37 15.09 3.14 -6.47
N LYS A 38 14.82 2.67 -5.25
CA LYS A 38 15.19 1.33 -4.82
C LYS A 38 14.20 0.27 -5.29
N ILE A 39 12.92 0.65 -5.41
CA ILE A 39 11.83 -0.16 -5.95
C ILE A 39 11.53 0.42 -7.33
N LYS A 40 11.63 -0.42 -8.35
CA LYS A 40 11.50 -0.07 -9.77
C LYS A 40 11.11 -1.30 -10.60
N PRO A 41 10.79 -1.19 -11.90
CA PRO A 41 10.33 -2.33 -12.70
C PRO A 41 11.23 -3.55 -12.67
N SER A 42 12.56 -3.37 -12.59
CA SER A 42 13.52 -4.49 -12.50
C SER A 42 13.53 -5.22 -11.15
N THR A 43 12.83 -4.71 -10.13
CA THR A 43 12.77 -5.30 -8.78
C THR A 43 11.50 -6.10 -8.53
N LEU A 44 10.49 -5.97 -9.39
CA LEU A 44 9.18 -6.58 -9.23
C LEU A 44 8.80 -7.35 -10.50
N ASP A 45 8.04 -8.44 -10.35
CA ASP A 45 7.30 -9.03 -11.45
C ASP A 45 6.03 -8.21 -11.71
N ILE A 46 6.14 -7.25 -12.63
CA ILE A 46 5.06 -6.33 -13.00
C ILE A 46 3.79 -7.07 -13.45
N SER A 47 3.89 -8.29 -13.99
CA SER A 47 2.73 -9.04 -14.46
C SER A 47 1.79 -9.52 -13.34
N GLN A 48 2.25 -9.43 -12.08
CA GLN A 48 1.47 -9.80 -10.89
C GLN A 48 0.85 -8.59 -10.16
N ILE A 49 1.12 -7.37 -10.64
CA ILE A 49 0.66 -6.10 -10.06
C ILE A 49 -0.60 -5.63 -10.78
N HIS A 50 -1.59 -5.15 -10.03
CA HIS A 50 -2.84 -4.67 -10.62
C HIS A 50 -2.59 -3.42 -11.48
N ASP A 51 -3.16 -3.41 -12.69
CA ASP A 51 -2.95 -2.39 -13.72
C ASP A 51 -1.49 -1.94 -13.97
N HIS A 52 -0.55 -2.78 -13.53
CA HIS A 52 0.90 -2.62 -13.62
C HIS A 52 1.46 -1.35 -12.94
N THR A 53 0.76 -0.76 -11.98
CA THR A 53 1.20 0.40 -11.19
C THR A 53 1.30 0.08 -9.71
N TRP A 54 2.12 0.83 -8.98
CA TRP A 54 2.20 0.70 -7.53
C TRP A 54 2.57 2.03 -6.88
N HIS A 55 2.21 2.18 -5.60
CA HIS A 55 2.66 3.30 -4.77
C HIS A 55 3.45 2.77 -3.58
N ASP A 56 4.68 3.26 -3.44
CA ASP A 56 5.57 2.86 -2.36
C ASP A 56 6.06 4.05 -1.53
N ALA A 57 6.27 3.78 -0.25
CA ALA A 57 6.91 4.69 0.68
C ALA A 57 7.66 3.91 1.76
N THR A 58 8.85 4.41 2.13
CA THR A 58 9.59 3.90 3.29
C THR A 58 9.55 4.91 4.42
N HIS A 59 8.80 4.60 5.47
CA HIS A 59 8.80 5.40 6.69
C HIS A 59 10.14 5.30 7.42
N THR A 60 10.62 6.43 7.93
CA THR A 60 11.78 6.52 8.82
C THR A 60 11.37 7.06 10.18
N PRO A 61 11.77 6.42 11.31
CA PRO A 61 11.43 6.88 12.65
C PRO A 61 11.78 8.35 12.87
N GLY A 62 10.86 9.09 13.48
CA GLY A 62 10.99 10.54 13.72
C GLY A 62 10.52 11.43 12.56
N LEU A 63 10.19 10.88 11.39
CA LEU A 63 9.51 11.60 10.32
C LEU A 63 7.99 11.38 10.37
N THR A 64 7.25 12.14 9.57
CA THR A 64 5.81 11.94 9.39
C THR A 64 5.53 10.54 8.85
N PRO A 65 4.59 9.77 9.42
CA PRO A 65 4.14 8.50 8.86
C PRO A 65 3.56 8.65 7.45
N ALA A 66 3.77 7.65 6.60
CA ALA A 66 3.15 7.60 5.29
C ALA A 66 1.69 7.14 5.45
N GLN A 67 0.75 7.82 4.80
CA GLN A 67 -0.67 7.51 4.84
C GLN A 67 -1.29 7.38 3.46
N ILE A 68 -2.22 6.44 3.33
CA ILE A 68 -3.10 6.29 2.17
C ILE A 68 -4.53 6.44 2.68
N ILE A 69 -5.29 7.35 2.08
CA ILE A 69 -6.68 7.61 2.44
C ILE A 69 -7.56 7.20 1.26
N VAL A 70 -8.52 6.32 1.54
CA VAL A 70 -9.46 5.78 0.55
C VAL A 70 -10.88 6.00 1.03
N ASN A 71 -11.72 6.53 0.15
CA ASN A 71 -13.16 6.67 0.38
C ASN A 71 -13.93 5.71 -0.50
N PHE A 72 -14.91 5.01 0.07
CA PHE A 72 -15.78 4.10 -0.67
C PHE A 72 -17.17 4.08 -0.06
N THR A 73 -18.19 3.68 -0.83
CA THR A 73 -19.54 3.39 -0.30
C THR A 73 -19.79 1.92 -0.53
N GLY A 74 -19.91 1.13 0.54
CA GLY A 74 -20.00 -0.32 0.40
C GLY A 74 -20.05 -1.09 1.70
N THR A 75 -20.35 -2.38 1.60
CA THR A 75 -20.54 -3.26 2.77
C THR A 75 -19.30 -4.06 3.19
N ALA A 76 -18.24 -4.03 2.38
CA ALA A 76 -16.97 -4.67 2.67
C ALA A 76 -15.82 -3.99 1.93
N VAL A 77 -14.61 -4.17 2.46
CA VAL A 77 -13.36 -3.65 1.92
C VAL A 77 -12.21 -4.63 2.15
N TYR A 78 -11.29 -4.74 1.18
CA TYR A 78 -10.13 -5.64 1.16
C TYR A 78 -8.93 -4.91 0.57
N VAL A 79 -7.83 -4.82 1.31
CA VAL A 79 -6.60 -4.11 0.89
C VAL A 79 -5.53 -5.12 0.51
N TYR A 80 -4.95 -4.94 -0.67
CA TYR A 80 -3.89 -5.78 -1.20
C TYR A 80 -2.61 -4.97 -1.41
N ASN A 81 -1.52 -5.51 -0.86
CA ASN A 81 -0.18 -4.93 -0.98
C ASN A 81 0.77 -5.93 -1.61
N ILE A 82 1.93 -5.42 -2.03
CA ILE A 82 3.09 -6.21 -2.41
C ILE A 82 4.00 -6.30 -1.17
N VAL A 83 4.29 -7.51 -0.72
CA VAL A 83 5.05 -7.75 0.52
C VAL A 83 6.32 -8.56 0.22
N PRO A 84 7.46 -7.90 -0.05
CA PRO A 84 8.73 -8.57 -0.27
C PRO A 84 9.35 -9.08 1.04
N ASN A 85 10.04 -10.23 1.00
CA ASN A 85 10.94 -10.61 2.09
C ASN A 85 12.31 -9.93 1.93
N SER A 86 12.88 -9.94 0.73
CA SER A 86 14.15 -9.29 0.43
C SER A 86 14.05 -8.57 -0.90
N LEU A 87 14.74 -7.44 -1.00
CA LEU A 87 14.90 -6.65 -2.21
C LEU A 87 16.38 -6.25 -2.35
N PRO A 88 16.88 -5.99 -3.57
CA PRO A 88 18.24 -5.53 -3.79
C PRO A 88 18.59 -4.23 -3.02
N ASN A 89 19.88 -3.90 -2.94
CA ASN A 89 20.38 -2.63 -2.41
C ASN A 89 20.01 -2.31 -0.95
N SER A 90 19.88 -3.36 -0.12
CA SER A 90 19.51 -3.26 1.29
C SER A 90 18.25 -2.41 1.49
N THR A 91 17.24 -2.67 0.68
CA THR A 91 15.94 -2.00 0.76
C THR A 91 15.18 -2.49 1.97
N THR A 92 14.55 -1.59 2.71
CA THR A 92 13.70 -1.95 3.85
C THR A 92 12.50 -2.76 3.37
N THR A 93 12.26 -3.93 3.95
CA THR A 93 11.12 -4.80 3.62
C THR A 93 10.24 -5.15 4.82
N PHE A 94 10.57 -4.63 6.00
CA PHE A 94 9.68 -4.71 7.17
C PHE A 94 8.40 -3.93 6.90
N VAL A 95 7.25 -4.54 7.12
CA VAL A 95 5.94 -3.91 6.93
C VAL A 95 5.30 -3.68 8.29
N ASN A 96 4.80 -2.47 8.50
CA ASN A 96 3.99 -2.09 9.66
C ASN A 96 2.95 -1.08 9.19
N ILE A 97 1.68 -1.48 9.21
CA ILE A 97 0.55 -0.67 8.75
C ILE A 97 -0.55 -0.76 9.79
N SER A 98 -1.00 0.36 10.32
CA SER A 98 -2.24 0.46 11.10
C SER A 98 -3.39 0.96 10.23
N PHE A 99 -4.60 0.54 10.59
CA PHE A 99 -5.82 0.87 9.85
C PHE A 99 -6.78 1.59 10.77
N THR A 100 -7.37 2.69 10.28
CA THR A 100 -8.56 3.28 10.91
C THR A 100 -9.69 3.31 9.90
N LEU A 101 -10.89 2.95 10.35
CA LEU A 101 -12.12 2.97 9.55
C LEU A 101 -13.10 3.93 10.23
N ASP A 102 -13.52 4.96 9.50
CA ASP A 102 -14.41 6.03 9.97
C ASP A 102 -13.90 6.70 11.25
N GLY A 103 -12.57 6.86 11.34
CA GLY A 103 -11.89 7.47 12.49
C GLY A 103 -11.70 6.55 13.70
N SER A 104 -12.18 5.30 13.64
CA SER A 104 -11.99 4.31 14.71
C SER A 104 -10.84 3.36 14.39
N ASP A 105 -10.10 2.91 15.42
CA ASP A 105 -9.07 1.88 15.25
C ASP A 105 -9.67 0.60 14.65
N ALA A 106 -9.02 0.08 13.61
CA ALA A 106 -9.46 -1.09 12.88
C ALA A 106 -8.39 -2.19 12.82
N GLY A 107 -7.34 -2.08 13.64
CA GLY A 107 -6.27 -3.07 13.74
C GLY A 107 -5.04 -2.74 12.91
N SER A 108 -4.17 -3.72 12.75
CA SER A 108 -2.86 -3.53 12.09
C SER A 108 -2.38 -4.79 11.39
N PHE A 109 -1.45 -4.60 10.45
CA PHE A 109 -0.71 -5.65 9.78
C PHE A 109 0.79 -5.40 9.97
N VAL A 110 1.49 -6.39 10.54
CA VAL A 110 2.93 -6.35 10.75
C VAL A 110 3.55 -7.58 10.13
N ARG A 111 4.61 -7.39 9.32
CA ARG A 111 5.36 -8.49 8.73
C ARG A 111 6.86 -8.26 8.85
N HIS A 112 7.53 -9.20 9.50
CA HIS A 112 8.98 -9.30 9.47
C HIS A 112 9.42 -10.05 8.22
N PRO A 113 10.42 -9.54 7.48
CA PRO A 113 10.97 -10.25 6.34
C PRO A 113 11.74 -11.50 6.79
N ASP A 114 11.61 -12.59 6.05
CA ASP A 114 12.51 -13.74 6.20
C ASP A 114 13.78 -13.51 5.35
N PRO A 115 14.94 -13.26 5.97
CA PRO A 115 16.17 -12.93 5.24
C PRO A 115 16.74 -14.12 4.43
N LYS A 116 16.16 -15.32 4.55
CA LYS A 116 16.60 -16.52 3.81
C LYS A 116 15.93 -16.66 2.45
N THR A 117 14.99 -15.78 2.12
CA THR A 117 14.20 -15.88 0.89
C THR A 117 14.03 -14.52 0.23
N GLU A 118 14.03 -14.55 -1.10
CA GLU A 118 13.76 -13.39 -1.97
C GLU A 118 12.30 -13.39 -2.47
N VAL A 119 11.45 -14.25 -1.90
CA VAL A 119 10.04 -14.32 -2.29
C VAL A 119 9.34 -12.99 -2.04
N ILE A 120 8.69 -12.49 -3.09
CA ILE A 120 7.78 -11.35 -3.06
C ILE A 120 6.35 -11.87 -3.09
N GLN A 121 5.53 -11.44 -2.13
CA GLN A 121 4.13 -11.80 -2.06
C GLN A 121 3.29 -10.71 -2.73
N TYR A 122 2.87 -10.97 -3.96
CA TYR A 122 1.87 -10.17 -4.67
C TYR A 122 0.47 -10.53 -4.20
N ASN A 123 -0.49 -9.61 -4.39
CA ASN A 123 -1.88 -9.83 -3.97
C ASN A 123 -1.98 -10.26 -2.49
N GLN A 124 -1.08 -9.74 -1.64
CA GLN A 124 -1.09 -10.08 -0.22
C GLN A 124 -2.19 -9.27 0.45
N LEU A 125 -3.25 -9.95 0.90
CA LEU A 125 -4.29 -9.34 1.74
C LEU A 125 -3.67 -8.87 3.06
N VAL A 126 -3.68 -7.56 3.29
CA VAL A 126 -3.15 -6.94 4.52
C VAL A 126 -4.26 -6.45 5.45
N TYR A 127 -5.45 -6.19 4.92
CA TYR A 127 -6.62 -5.80 5.70
C TYR A 127 -7.91 -6.24 5.02
N SER A 128 -8.89 -6.62 5.82
CA SER A 128 -10.25 -6.85 5.32
C SER A 128 -11.27 -6.53 6.40
N LYS A 129 -12.39 -5.94 5.99
CA LYS A 129 -13.55 -5.72 6.84
C LYS A 129 -14.82 -5.98 6.04
N ASN A 130 -15.75 -6.72 6.63
CA ASN A 130 -17.06 -7.02 6.06
C ASN A 130 -18.16 -6.68 7.07
N GLY A 131 -19.42 -6.78 6.63
CA GLY A 131 -20.58 -6.49 7.46
C GLY A 131 -20.70 -5.01 7.83
N LEU A 132 -20.17 -4.13 6.97
CA LEU A 132 -20.37 -2.69 7.08
C LEU A 132 -21.77 -2.33 6.59
N GLU A 133 -22.31 -1.22 7.11
CA GLU A 133 -23.51 -0.63 6.55
C GLU A 133 -23.21 -0.11 5.15
N ASN A 134 -24.20 -0.10 4.24
CA ASN A 134 -23.97 0.42 2.89
C ASN A 134 -24.04 1.96 2.88
N VAL A 135 -23.02 2.59 3.46
CA VAL A 135 -22.88 4.04 3.61
C VAL A 135 -21.46 4.47 3.20
N PRO A 136 -21.19 5.79 3.06
CA PRO A 136 -19.83 6.25 2.82
C PRO A 136 -18.91 5.92 4.00
N HIS A 137 -17.74 5.38 3.68
CA HIS A 137 -16.68 5.01 4.60
C HIS A 137 -15.36 5.68 4.21
N THR A 138 -14.54 5.97 5.22
CA THR A 138 -13.16 6.41 5.04
C THR A 138 -12.21 5.44 5.72
N LEU A 139 -11.37 4.79 4.91
CA LEU A 139 -10.27 3.95 5.37
C LEU A 139 -8.97 4.76 5.31
N VAL A 140 -8.25 4.82 6.43
CA VAL A 140 -6.89 5.38 6.49
C VAL A 140 -5.91 4.27 6.83
N MET A 141 -4.94 4.07 5.96
CA MET A 141 -3.83 3.16 6.14
C MET A 141 -2.62 3.99 6.53
N THR A 142 -2.00 3.71 7.69
CA THR A 142 -0.83 4.47 8.17
C THR A 142 0.36 3.54 8.33
N SER A 143 1.41 3.79 7.55
CA SER A 143 2.71 3.13 7.72
C SER A 143 3.64 4.02 8.52
N GLY A 144 3.95 3.58 9.74
CA GLY A 144 4.74 4.34 10.70
C GLY A 144 5.29 3.47 11.82
N GLY A 145 6.19 4.04 12.63
CA GLY A 145 6.72 3.41 13.84
C GLY A 145 8.25 3.32 13.88
N ASP A 146 8.77 2.44 14.73
CA ASP A 146 10.19 2.15 14.88
C ASP A 146 10.36 0.62 14.94
N PRO A 147 11.06 -0.04 14.00
CA PRO A 147 12.02 0.48 13.02
C PRO A 147 11.40 1.05 11.73
N LYS A 148 12.25 1.47 10.78
CA LYS A 148 11.86 1.81 9.40
C LYS A 148 10.96 0.72 8.81
N CYS A 149 9.87 1.12 8.18
CA CYS A 149 8.93 0.20 7.52
C CYS A 149 8.59 0.64 6.10
N LEU A 150 8.25 -0.33 5.26
CA LEU A 150 7.81 -0.19 3.88
C LEU A 150 6.30 -0.36 3.81
N VAL A 151 5.67 0.48 3.00
CA VAL A 151 4.34 0.24 2.43
C VAL A 151 4.49 0.23 0.91
N LEU A 152 3.85 -0.76 0.26
CA LEU A 152 3.84 -0.97 -1.19
C LEU A 152 2.40 -1.34 -1.56
N PHE A 153 1.59 -0.32 -1.82
CA PHE A 153 0.16 -0.45 -2.10
C PHE A 153 -0.07 -0.73 -3.59
N ASP A 154 -0.99 -1.66 -3.85
CA ASP A 154 -1.31 -2.17 -5.19
C ASP A 154 -2.77 -1.82 -5.52
N TYR A 155 -3.73 -2.38 -4.76
CA TYR A 155 -5.13 -2.03 -4.95
C TYR A 155 -5.99 -2.37 -3.73
N LEU A 156 -7.23 -1.89 -3.76
CA LEU A 156 -8.27 -2.25 -2.82
C LEU A 156 -9.53 -2.69 -3.56
N LEU A 157 -10.25 -3.65 -2.99
CA LEU A 157 -11.60 -4.04 -3.41
C LEU A 157 -12.62 -3.59 -2.38
N TYR A 158 -13.75 -3.05 -2.84
CA TYR A 158 -14.95 -2.85 -2.02
C TYR A 158 -16.19 -3.43 -2.70
N THR A 159 -17.28 -3.62 -1.96
CA THR A 159 -18.56 -4.12 -2.52
C THR A 159 -19.53 -3.00 -2.79
#